data_AF-A0A852MCV0-F1
#
_entry.id   AF-A0A852MCV0-F1
#
_cell.length_a   1.000
_cell.length_b   1.000
_cell.length_c   1.000
_cell.angle_alpha   90.00
_cell.angle_beta   90.00
_cell.angle_gamma   90.00
#
_symmetry.space_group_name_H-M   'P 1'
#
loop_
_entity.id
_entity.type
_entity.pdbx_description
1 polymer ?
#
loop_
_entity_poly.entity_id
_entity_poly.type
_entity_poly.pdbx_seq_one_letter_code
_entity_poly.pdbx_strand_id
1 'polypeptide(L)'
;QDSKIDLLDRKEDVKKKLKKAFCEPGNVENNGVLSFIKHVLFPLKSEFVVLREEKWGGNKTYTAYEDLEKDFAEQVVHPGDLKNSVEVALNKLLDPIREKFNSPELKQLSNAAYPNSSKAKPAEKGTKNSEPENVVPSRLDIRVGKVISVEKHPDADSLYVEKIDVGEPEPRTVVSGLVQFVPREQLQDRLVVLLCNLKPQKMRGVESQGMVLCACSLGEPRRVEPLDPPAGSCAGERVYVEGYESGEPDDELKPKKKVFEKLQADFRVSEDCVAQWKQRNFLTKLGRVSCKSLKGGSIS
;
A
#
# COMPACT_ATOMS: atom_id res chain seq x y z
N GLN A 1 -13.42 5.11 13.48
CA GLN A 1 -13.68 3.93 12.62
C GLN A 1 -12.86 2.70 13.02
N ASP A 2 -11.65 2.84 13.58
CA ASP A 2 -10.81 1.69 13.98
C ASP A 2 -11.19 1.02 15.31
N SER A 3 -12.28 1.45 15.98
CA SER A 3 -12.69 0.98 17.31
C SER A 3 -13.71 -0.16 17.31
N LYS A 4 -14.25 -0.56 16.16
CA LYS A 4 -15.21 -1.66 16.03
C LYS A 4 -14.76 -2.65 14.96
N ILE A 5 -15.03 -3.93 15.17
CA ILE A 5 -14.83 -4.99 14.18
C ILE A 5 -16.17 -5.21 13.46
N ASP A 6 -16.15 -5.09 12.14
CA ASP A 6 -17.33 -5.27 11.28
C ASP A 6 -17.33 -6.68 10.68
N LEU A 7 -18.51 -7.23 10.38
CA LEU A 7 -18.65 -8.61 9.88
C LEU A 7 -17.94 -8.81 8.53
N LEU A 8 -17.81 -7.73 7.76
CA LEU A 8 -17.18 -7.71 6.44
C LEU A 8 -15.78 -7.07 6.44
N ASP A 9 -15.21 -6.77 7.62
CA ASP A 9 -13.80 -6.38 7.70
C ASP A 9 -12.91 -7.45 7.07
N ARG A 10 -11.84 -7.09 6.37
CA ARG A 10 -10.87 -8.07 5.85
C ARG A 10 -9.92 -8.56 6.95
N LYS A 11 -9.16 -9.63 6.68
CA LYS A 11 -8.19 -10.19 7.63
C LYS A 11 -7.18 -9.15 8.12
N GLU A 12 -6.70 -8.30 7.21
CA GLU A 12 -5.74 -7.23 7.51
C GLU A 12 -6.37 -6.10 8.35
N ASP A 13 -7.64 -5.80 8.11
CA ASP A 13 -8.38 -4.78 8.85
C ASP A 13 -8.62 -5.25 10.29
N VAL A 14 -8.99 -6.53 10.49
CA VAL A 14 -9.09 -7.18 11.81
C VAL A 14 -7.75 -7.15 12.54
N LYS A 15 -6.67 -7.57 11.88
CA LYS A 15 -5.29 -7.53 12.43
C LYS A 15 -4.91 -6.13 12.89
N LYS A 16 -5.14 -5.12 12.04
CA LYS A 16 -4.83 -3.73 12.35
C LYS A 16 -5.62 -3.22 13.56
N LYS A 17 -6.92 -3.57 13.66
CA LYS A 17 -7.77 -3.19 14.78
C LYS A 17 -7.34 -3.85 16.08
N LEU A 18 -7.05 -5.16 16.07
CA LEU A 18 -6.53 -5.88 17.23
C LEU A 18 -5.14 -5.39 17.67
N LYS A 19 -4.26 -5.05 16.73
CA LYS A 19 -2.96 -4.45 17.05
C LYS A 19 -3.12 -3.16 17.86
N LYS A 20 -4.08 -2.31 17.48
CA LYS A 20 -4.41 -1.04 18.15
C LYS A 20 -5.26 -1.20 19.40
N ALA A 21 -5.90 -2.36 19.60
CA ALA A 21 -6.71 -2.60 20.79
C ALA A 21 -5.84 -2.52 22.05
N PHE A 22 -6.36 -1.84 23.06
CA PHE A 22 -5.74 -1.77 24.36
C PHE A 22 -5.68 -3.16 24.99
N CYS A 23 -4.48 -3.60 25.36
CA CYS A 23 -4.20 -4.90 26.00
C CYS A 23 -2.74 -4.86 26.46
N GLU A 24 -2.56 -4.52 27.73
CA GLU A 24 -1.26 -4.43 28.41
C GLU A 24 -0.99 -5.71 29.20
N PRO A 25 0.28 -6.12 29.39
CA PRO A 25 0.61 -7.31 30.18
C PRO A 25 0.03 -7.24 31.59
N GLY A 26 -0.65 -8.30 32.05
CA GLY A 26 -1.22 -8.37 33.40
C GLY A 26 -2.51 -7.57 33.61
N ASN A 27 -2.88 -6.68 32.68
CA ASN A 27 -4.05 -5.82 32.85
C ASN A 27 -5.34 -6.50 32.36
N VAL A 28 -6.16 -6.95 33.31
CA VAL A 28 -7.47 -7.55 33.05
C VAL A 28 -8.61 -6.53 33.00
N GLU A 29 -8.40 -5.32 33.54
CA GLU A 29 -9.42 -4.28 33.60
C GLU A 29 -9.48 -3.47 32.30
N ASN A 30 -10.70 -3.20 31.81
CA ASN A 30 -10.94 -2.45 30.57
C ASN A 30 -10.16 -2.99 29.34
N ASN A 31 -9.83 -4.28 29.35
CA ASN A 31 -9.09 -4.94 28.27
C ASN A 31 -10.07 -5.43 27.19
N GLY A 32 -10.13 -4.71 26.08
CA GLY A 32 -11.05 -5.01 24.98
C GLY A 32 -10.80 -6.37 24.32
N VAL A 33 -9.58 -6.91 24.40
CA VAL A 33 -9.23 -8.22 23.82
C VAL A 33 -9.79 -9.34 24.71
N LEU A 34 -9.57 -9.26 26.02
CA LEU A 34 -10.12 -10.22 26.99
C LEU A 34 -11.66 -10.18 27.02
N SER A 35 -12.25 -8.98 26.99
CA SER A 35 -13.71 -8.82 26.92
C SER A 35 -14.31 -9.52 25.69
N PHE A 36 -13.64 -9.41 24.54
CA PHE A 36 -14.08 -10.09 23.32
C PHE A 36 -13.97 -11.62 23.43
N ILE A 37 -12.90 -12.12 24.04
CA ILE A 37 -12.75 -13.56 24.30
C ILE A 37 -13.87 -14.07 25.22
N LYS A 38 -14.13 -13.37 26.34
CA LYS A 38 -15.16 -13.70 27.33
C LYS A 38 -16.58 -13.73 26.76
N HIS A 39 -16.95 -12.69 26.03
CA HIS A 39 -18.34 -12.48 25.64
C HIS A 39 -18.68 -12.93 24.22
N VAL A 40 -17.67 -13.25 23.40
CA VAL A 40 -17.89 -13.66 22.00
C VAL A 40 -17.27 -15.02 21.71
N LEU A 41 -15.97 -15.21 21.93
CA LEU A 41 -15.29 -16.44 21.49
C LEU A 41 -15.65 -17.65 22.36
N PHE A 42 -15.62 -17.52 23.69
CA PHE A 42 -16.00 -18.61 24.60
C PHE A 42 -17.45 -19.07 24.40
N PRO A 43 -18.46 -18.18 24.34
CA PRO A 43 -19.85 -18.59 24.10
C PRO A 43 -20.07 -19.33 22.78
N LEU A 44 -19.21 -19.11 21.78
CA LEU A 44 -19.35 -19.73 20.45
C LEU A 44 -18.59 -21.05 20.29
N LYS A 45 -17.50 -21.27 21.05
CA LYS A 45 -16.59 -22.41 20.84
C LYS A 45 -16.37 -23.25 22.10
N SER A 46 -16.82 -22.82 23.27
CA SER A 46 -16.61 -23.44 24.60
C SER A 46 -15.15 -23.64 25.02
N GLU A 47 -14.20 -23.37 24.13
CA GLU A 47 -12.77 -23.39 24.38
C GLU A 47 -12.08 -22.28 23.57
N PHE A 48 -10.90 -21.86 24.04
CA PHE A 48 -10.04 -20.91 23.36
C PHE A 48 -8.58 -21.38 23.39
N VAL A 49 -7.91 -21.31 22.24
CA VAL A 49 -6.52 -21.73 22.09
C VAL A 49 -5.63 -20.51 21.96
N VAL A 50 -4.69 -20.34 22.89
CA VAL A 50 -3.59 -19.39 22.77
C VAL A 50 -2.46 -20.03 21.96
N LEU A 51 -2.18 -19.46 20.81
CA LEU A 51 -1.10 -19.86 19.90
C LEU A 51 0.21 -19.22 20.35
N ARG A 52 1.21 -20.04 20.68
CA ARG A 52 2.55 -19.58 21.07
C ARG A 52 3.62 -20.58 20.61
N GLU A 53 4.82 -20.07 20.31
CA GLU A 53 5.94 -20.91 19.87
C GLU A 53 6.38 -21.89 21.00
N GLU A 54 6.94 -23.05 20.63
CA GLU A 54 7.32 -24.10 21.59
C GLU A 54 8.28 -23.61 22.68
N LYS A 55 9.26 -22.76 22.32
CA LYS A 55 10.22 -22.16 23.27
C LYS A 55 9.56 -21.26 24.33
N TRP A 56 8.31 -20.85 24.13
CA TRP A 56 7.50 -20.06 25.07
C TRP A 56 6.37 -20.89 25.72
N GLY A 57 6.46 -22.22 25.64
CA GLY A 57 5.55 -23.16 26.28
C GLY A 57 4.49 -23.78 25.36
N GLY A 58 4.53 -23.52 24.04
CA GLY A 58 3.68 -24.18 23.02
C GLY A 58 2.18 -23.90 23.15
N ASN A 59 1.36 -24.14 22.13
CA ASN A 59 -0.07 -23.80 22.17
C ASN A 59 -0.77 -24.29 23.45
N LYS A 60 -1.60 -23.43 24.05
CA LYS A 60 -2.35 -23.75 25.28
C LYS A 60 -3.84 -23.57 25.06
N THR A 61 -4.63 -24.58 25.42
CA THR A 61 -6.10 -24.56 25.33
C THR A 61 -6.69 -24.25 26.69
N TYR A 62 -7.68 -23.35 26.70
CA TYR A 62 -8.47 -22.96 27.87
C TYR A 62 -9.92 -23.37 27.65
N THR A 63 -10.49 -24.11 28.58
CA THR A 63 -11.91 -24.52 28.57
C THR A 63 -12.78 -23.67 29.50
N ALA A 64 -12.16 -22.88 30.38
CA ALA A 64 -12.81 -21.85 31.19
C ALA A 64 -12.13 -20.50 30.95
N TYR A 65 -12.91 -19.42 30.94
CA TYR A 65 -12.38 -18.07 30.72
C TYR A 65 -11.55 -17.59 31.92
N GLU A 66 -11.96 -17.99 33.11
CA GLU A 66 -11.33 -17.62 34.39
C GLU A 66 -9.87 -18.06 34.44
N ASP A 67 -9.55 -19.24 33.88
CA ASP A 67 -8.18 -19.75 33.79
C ASP A 67 -7.32 -18.90 32.85
N LEU A 68 -7.88 -18.44 31.73
CA LEU A 68 -7.19 -17.56 30.79
C LEU A 68 -6.96 -16.17 31.40
N GLU A 69 -7.97 -15.61 32.07
CA GLU A 69 -7.88 -14.31 32.74
C GLU A 69 -6.83 -14.32 33.83
N LYS A 70 -6.79 -15.39 34.64
CA LYS A 70 -5.75 -15.61 35.65
C LYS A 70 -4.37 -15.68 35.03
N ASP A 71 -4.17 -16.52 34.02
CA ASP A 71 -2.86 -16.67 33.37
C ASP A 71 -2.42 -15.38 32.67
N PHE A 72 -3.35 -14.56 32.17
CA PHE A 72 -3.02 -13.26 31.63
C PHE A 72 -2.63 -12.26 32.73
N ALA A 73 -3.34 -12.24 33.86
CA ALA A 73 -3.03 -11.42 35.03
C ALA A 73 -1.64 -11.75 35.61
N GLU A 74 -1.31 -13.04 35.68
CA GLU A 74 -0.01 -13.56 36.12
C GLU A 74 1.08 -13.42 35.03
N GLN A 75 0.76 -12.82 33.88
CA GLN A 75 1.67 -12.60 32.73
C GLN A 75 2.25 -13.89 32.13
N VAL A 76 1.60 -15.04 32.37
CA VAL A 76 1.90 -16.32 31.71
C VAL A 76 1.51 -16.26 30.24
N VAL A 77 0.44 -15.52 29.90
CA VAL A 77 0.04 -15.23 28.52
C VAL A 77 0.46 -13.82 28.14
N HIS A 78 1.29 -13.71 27.11
CA HIS A 78 1.74 -12.41 26.60
C HIS A 78 0.63 -11.74 25.74
N PRO A 79 0.44 -10.41 25.80
CA PRO A 79 -0.54 -9.70 24.97
C PRO A 79 -0.43 -9.94 23.47
N GLY A 80 0.80 -10.13 22.97
CA GLY A 80 1.05 -10.45 21.56
C GLY A 80 0.42 -11.77 21.14
N ASP A 81 0.63 -12.82 21.94
CA ASP A 81 0.07 -14.15 21.69
C ASP A 81 -1.45 -14.13 21.82
N LEU A 82 -1.98 -13.42 22.82
CA LEU A 82 -3.41 -13.24 23.00
C LEU A 82 -4.06 -12.56 21.79
N LYS A 83 -3.50 -11.42 21.34
CA LYS A 83 -4.00 -10.70 20.16
C LYS A 83 -3.94 -11.54 18.89
N ASN A 84 -2.84 -12.26 18.66
CA ASN A 84 -2.69 -13.13 17.50
C ASN A 84 -3.70 -14.29 17.52
N SER A 85 -3.92 -14.88 18.70
CA SER A 85 -4.88 -15.98 18.87
C SER A 85 -6.32 -15.51 18.62
N VAL A 86 -6.68 -14.32 19.11
CA VAL A 86 -7.97 -13.69 18.82
C VAL A 86 -8.11 -13.35 17.34
N GLU A 87 -7.05 -12.86 16.69
CA GLU A 87 -7.05 -12.60 15.24
C GLU A 87 -7.39 -13.85 14.44
N VAL A 88 -6.74 -14.98 14.74
CA VAL A 88 -6.97 -16.26 14.07
C VAL A 88 -8.39 -16.77 14.32
N ALA A 89 -8.83 -16.78 15.58
CA ALA A 89 -10.17 -17.25 15.96
C ALA A 89 -11.28 -16.41 15.29
N LEU A 90 -11.12 -15.08 15.31
CA LEU A 90 -12.08 -14.16 14.73
C LEU A 90 -12.13 -14.28 13.20
N ASN A 91 -10.99 -14.38 12.53
CA ASN A 91 -11.00 -14.58 11.08
C ASN A 91 -11.67 -15.90 10.69
N LYS A 92 -11.52 -16.97 11.48
CA LYS A 92 -12.24 -18.22 11.26
C LYS A 92 -13.76 -18.08 11.39
N LEU A 93 -14.24 -17.19 12.25
CA LEU A 93 -15.67 -16.86 12.37
C LEU A 93 -16.17 -15.98 11.23
N LEU A 94 -15.35 -15.02 10.77
CA LEU A 94 -15.73 -14.05 9.75
C LEU A 94 -15.62 -14.59 8.32
N ASP A 95 -14.67 -15.49 8.05
CA ASP A 95 -14.44 -16.06 6.71
C ASP A 95 -15.72 -16.62 6.04
N PRO A 96 -16.55 -17.49 6.67
CA PRO A 96 -17.77 -17.97 6.02
C PRO A 96 -18.79 -16.86 5.76
N ILE A 97 -18.82 -15.81 6.59
CA ILE A 97 -19.69 -14.65 6.39
C ILE A 97 -19.18 -13.83 5.21
N ARG A 98 -17.88 -13.57 5.13
CA ARG A 98 -17.23 -12.86 4.02
C ARG A 98 -17.47 -13.58 2.69
N GLU A 99 -17.29 -14.91 2.66
CA GLU A 99 -17.53 -15.73 1.48
C GLU A 99 -19.01 -15.68 1.07
N LYS A 100 -19.93 -15.83 2.01
CA LYS A 100 -21.37 -15.75 1.73
C LYS A 100 -21.74 -14.37 1.15
N PHE A 101 -21.24 -13.29 1.76
CA PHE A 101 -21.47 -11.92 1.29
C PHE A 101 -20.65 -11.55 0.04
N ASN A 102 -19.79 -12.44 -0.46
CA ASN A 102 -19.08 -12.24 -1.71
C ASN A 102 -19.97 -12.53 -2.94
N SER A 103 -21.11 -13.20 -2.75
CA SER A 103 -22.04 -13.55 -3.84
C SER A 103 -22.63 -12.29 -4.51
N PRO A 104 -22.82 -12.29 -5.85
CA PRO A 104 -23.40 -11.17 -6.57
C PRO A 104 -24.75 -10.70 -5.99
N GLU A 105 -25.59 -11.65 -5.59
CA GLU A 105 -26.94 -11.40 -5.07
C GLU A 105 -26.89 -10.68 -3.72
N LEU A 106 -26.05 -11.15 -2.79
CA LEU A 106 -25.93 -10.55 -1.46
C LEU A 106 -25.22 -9.19 -1.49
N LYS A 107 -24.30 -8.98 -2.44
CA LYS A 107 -23.70 -7.66 -2.68
C LYS A 107 -24.73 -6.65 -3.19
N GLN A 108 -25.57 -7.05 -4.13
CA GLN A 108 -26.65 -6.19 -4.63
C GLN A 108 -27.66 -5.87 -3.51
N LEU A 109 -28.07 -6.87 -2.73
CA LEU A 109 -28.99 -6.70 -1.62
C LEU A 109 -28.42 -5.78 -0.52
N SER A 110 -27.14 -5.95 -0.16
CA SER A 110 -26.47 -5.10 0.83
C SER A 110 -26.44 -3.63 0.41
N ASN A 111 -26.11 -3.35 -0.85
CA ASN A 111 -26.13 -2.01 -1.42
C ASN A 111 -27.53 -1.39 -1.46
N ALA A 112 -28.56 -2.21 -1.69
CA ALA A 112 -29.96 -1.76 -1.70
C ALA A 112 -30.51 -1.49 -0.29
N ALA A 113 -30.11 -2.30 0.71
CA ALA A 113 -30.62 -2.24 2.08
C ALA A 113 -29.91 -1.17 2.93
N TYR A 114 -28.61 -0.98 2.74
CA TYR A 114 -27.81 0.02 3.45
C TYR A 114 -27.08 0.95 2.46
N PRO A 115 -27.83 1.73 1.65
CA PRO A 115 -27.24 2.77 0.83
C PRO A 115 -26.58 3.81 1.74
N ASN A 116 -25.27 4.01 1.60
CA ASN A 116 -24.44 4.80 2.51
C ASN A 116 -25.09 6.13 2.95
N SER A 117 -25.64 6.17 4.16
CA SER A 117 -26.23 7.36 4.79
C SER A 117 -25.23 7.98 5.77
N SER A 118 -24.22 8.68 5.26
CA SER A 118 -23.58 9.78 6.01
C SER A 118 -22.78 10.72 5.09
N LYS A 119 -23.45 11.85 4.79
CA LYS A 119 -22.93 13.17 4.40
C LYS A 119 -22.23 13.34 3.04
N ALA A 120 -23.09 13.73 2.08
CA ALA A 120 -22.94 14.58 0.89
C ALA A 120 -21.60 15.30 0.62
N LYS A 121 -20.99 14.94 -0.52
CA LYS A 121 -20.64 15.83 -1.65
C LYS A 121 -20.93 15.09 -2.97
N PRO A 122 -21.22 15.79 -4.09
CA PRO A 122 -22.12 15.31 -5.15
C PRO A 122 -21.53 14.24 -6.09
N ALA A 123 -22.48 13.52 -6.70
CA ALA A 123 -22.42 12.52 -7.79
C ALA A 123 -21.22 12.62 -8.76
N GLU A 124 -20.66 11.54 -9.32
CA GLU A 124 -21.31 10.42 -10.00
C GLU A 124 -20.53 9.09 -9.95
N LYS A 125 -21.30 8.05 -10.31
CA LYS A 125 -21.02 6.65 -10.70
C LYS A 125 -19.62 6.42 -11.31
N GLY A 126 -18.95 5.29 -11.07
CA GLY A 126 -19.36 4.08 -10.38
C GLY A 126 -18.19 3.12 -10.17
N THR A 127 -18.37 2.12 -9.31
CA THR A 127 -17.46 0.97 -9.19
C THR A 127 -18.28 -0.15 -8.55
N LYS A 128 -18.69 -1.17 -9.29
CA LYS A 128 -17.93 -2.41 -9.55
C LYS A 128 -17.21 -2.94 -8.29
N ASN A 129 -17.67 -4.13 -7.88
CA ASN A 129 -17.09 -5.05 -6.92
C ASN A 129 -15.57 -5.16 -6.98
N SER A 130 -14.95 -5.47 -5.84
CA SER A 130 -13.75 -6.32 -5.77
C SER A 130 -13.87 -7.09 -4.46
N GLU A 131 -13.94 -8.44 -4.40
CA GLU A 131 -12.82 -9.38 -4.62
C GLU A 131 -11.50 -8.89 -3.97
N PRO A 132 -10.56 -9.77 -3.56
CA PRO A 132 -9.26 -9.31 -3.09
C PRO A 132 -8.74 -8.32 -4.12
N GLU A 133 -8.64 -7.04 -3.73
CA GLU A 133 -8.49 -5.94 -4.68
C GLU A 133 -7.19 -6.22 -5.45
N ASN A 134 -7.30 -6.82 -6.63
CA ASN A 134 -6.18 -7.17 -7.47
C ASN A 134 -5.70 -5.83 -8.00
N VAL A 135 -4.82 -5.20 -7.24
CA VAL A 135 -4.32 -3.86 -7.57
C VAL A 135 -3.49 -4.04 -8.82
N VAL A 136 -3.94 -3.41 -9.90
CA VAL A 136 -3.31 -3.50 -11.23
C VAL A 136 -2.56 -2.21 -11.55
N PRO A 137 -1.46 -2.30 -12.32
CA PRO A 137 -0.61 -1.16 -12.62
C PRO A 137 -1.29 -0.08 -13.47
N SER A 138 -2.35 -0.41 -14.23
CA SER A 138 -3.09 0.56 -15.04
C SER A 138 -3.74 1.69 -14.25
N ARG A 139 -3.89 1.53 -12.92
CA ARG A 139 -4.38 2.57 -12.00
C ARG A 139 -3.37 3.69 -11.76
N LEU A 140 -2.09 3.48 -12.08
CA LEU A 140 -1.07 4.49 -11.98
C LEU A 140 -1.06 5.33 -13.26
N ASP A 141 -1.04 6.65 -13.10
CA ASP A 141 -0.83 7.58 -14.22
C ASP A 141 0.67 7.81 -14.35
N ILE A 142 1.30 7.04 -15.22
CA ILE A 142 2.74 7.12 -15.45
C ILE A 142 2.96 7.69 -16.85
N ARG A 143 3.76 8.75 -16.93
CA ARG A 143 4.04 9.45 -18.19
C ARG A 143 5.51 9.71 -18.36
N VAL A 144 5.93 9.85 -19.60
CA VAL A 144 7.23 10.44 -19.94
C VAL A 144 7.19 11.93 -19.59
N GLY A 145 8.20 12.39 -18.86
CA GLY A 145 8.41 13.78 -18.53
C GLY A 145 9.71 14.30 -19.14
N LYS A 146 9.74 15.55 -19.59
CA LYS A 146 10.97 16.25 -19.95
C LYS A 146 11.32 17.26 -18.87
N VAL A 147 12.49 17.13 -18.28
CA VAL A 147 12.98 18.07 -17.26
C VAL A 147 13.40 19.38 -17.94
N ILE A 148 12.68 20.46 -17.69
CA ILE A 148 12.94 21.79 -18.26
C ILE A 148 13.96 22.56 -17.42
N SER A 149 13.86 22.45 -16.09
CA SER A 149 14.82 23.08 -15.18
C SER A 149 15.00 22.26 -13.92
N VAL A 150 16.19 22.39 -13.33
CA VAL A 150 16.57 21.72 -12.08
C VAL A 150 17.31 22.71 -11.19
N GLU A 151 16.80 22.92 -10.00
CA GLU A 151 17.41 23.79 -8.99
C GLU A 151 17.60 23.02 -7.69
N LYS A 152 18.63 23.37 -6.90
CA LYS A 152 18.74 22.82 -5.54
C LYS A 152 17.61 23.40 -4.69
N HIS A 153 17.01 22.56 -3.86
CA HIS A 153 15.96 23.01 -2.95
C HIS A 153 16.53 24.05 -1.97
N PRO A 154 15.86 25.20 -1.74
CA PRO A 154 16.38 26.28 -0.91
C PRO A 154 16.65 25.85 0.54
N ASP A 155 15.75 25.03 1.10
CA ASP A 155 15.81 24.58 2.50
C ASP A 155 16.21 23.10 2.66
N ALA A 156 16.84 22.48 1.64
CA ALA A 156 17.21 21.06 1.70
C ALA A 156 18.40 20.67 0.80
N ASP A 157 19.51 20.25 1.41
CA ASP A 157 20.73 19.85 0.67
C ASP A 157 20.57 18.56 -0.14
N SER A 158 19.62 17.70 0.22
CA SER A 158 19.40 16.41 -0.42
C SER A 158 18.37 16.44 -1.53
N LEU A 159 17.70 17.58 -1.77
CA LEU A 159 16.57 17.67 -2.68
C LEU A 159 16.85 18.62 -3.86
N TYR A 160 16.38 18.22 -5.04
CA TYR A 160 16.18 19.12 -6.16
C TYR A 160 14.72 19.55 -6.25
N VAL A 161 14.51 20.69 -6.90
CA VAL A 161 13.20 21.17 -7.37
C VAL A 161 13.27 21.22 -8.89
N GLU A 162 12.46 20.42 -9.55
CA GLU A 162 12.41 20.32 -11.01
C GLU A 162 11.11 20.91 -11.58
N LYS A 163 11.21 21.53 -12.75
CA LYS A 163 10.06 21.78 -13.63
C LYS A 163 10.05 20.71 -14.72
N ILE A 164 9.01 19.89 -14.76
CA ILE A 164 8.91 18.74 -15.66
C ILE A 164 7.68 18.89 -16.56
N ASP A 165 7.92 18.97 -17.87
CA ASP A 165 6.87 18.91 -18.89
C ASP A 165 6.38 17.48 -19.04
N VAL A 166 5.08 17.26 -18.85
CA VAL A 166 4.40 15.97 -18.99
C VAL A 166 3.26 16.04 -20.02
N GLY A 167 3.39 16.92 -21.01
CA GLY A 167 2.39 17.13 -22.06
C GLY A 167 1.13 17.84 -21.57
N GLU A 168 1.21 18.53 -20.44
CA GLU A 168 0.15 19.36 -19.87
C GLU A 168 0.35 20.83 -20.23
N PRO A 169 -0.67 21.70 -20.07
CA PRO A 169 -0.54 23.12 -20.39
C PRO A 169 0.59 23.83 -19.64
N GLU A 170 0.89 23.39 -18.41
CA GLU A 170 1.96 23.92 -17.58
C GLU A 170 2.86 22.79 -17.06
N PRO A 171 4.19 23.00 -16.99
CA PRO A 171 5.10 22.05 -16.36
C PRO A 171 4.79 21.85 -14.87
N ARG A 172 4.91 20.61 -14.41
CA ARG A 172 4.72 20.28 -13.00
C ARG A 172 5.95 20.62 -12.18
N THR A 173 5.73 21.02 -10.93
CA THR A 173 6.80 21.14 -9.94
C THR A 173 7.02 19.79 -9.29
N VAL A 174 8.22 19.25 -9.33
CA VAL A 174 8.59 17.98 -8.70
C VAL A 174 9.73 18.23 -7.73
N VAL A 175 9.72 17.53 -6.60
CA VAL A 175 10.80 17.58 -5.61
C VAL A 175 11.39 16.19 -5.47
N SER A 176 12.65 16.02 -5.88
CA SER A 176 13.31 14.71 -5.91
C SER A 176 14.51 14.64 -4.96
N GLY A 177 14.73 13.48 -4.35
CA GLY A 177 15.87 13.21 -3.46
C GLY A 177 17.14 12.78 -4.20
N LEU A 178 17.47 13.42 -5.33
CA LEU A 178 18.50 12.93 -6.25
C LEU A 178 19.87 13.62 -6.14
N VAL A 179 20.02 14.64 -5.29
CA VAL A 179 21.26 15.45 -5.23
C VAL A 179 22.52 14.61 -5.00
N GLN A 180 22.43 13.57 -4.18
CA GLN A 180 23.57 12.70 -3.84
C GLN A 180 23.84 11.61 -4.89
N PHE A 181 22.93 11.43 -5.85
CA PHE A 181 22.96 10.31 -6.80
C PHE A 181 23.14 10.74 -8.25
N VAL A 182 22.54 11.87 -8.63
CA VAL A 182 22.53 12.35 -10.01
C VAL A 182 22.95 13.83 -10.04
N PRO A 183 24.04 14.16 -10.76
CA PRO A 183 24.41 15.56 -11.00
C PRO A 183 23.29 16.30 -11.75
N ARG A 184 23.10 17.58 -11.42
CA ARG A 184 22.08 18.44 -12.03
C ARG A 184 22.20 18.46 -13.55
N GLU A 185 23.42 18.46 -14.07
CA GLU A 185 23.74 18.52 -15.50
C GLU A 185 23.26 17.27 -16.24
N GLN A 186 23.10 16.14 -15.55
CA GLN A 186 22.55 14.92 -16.13
C GLN A 186 21.02 14.88 -16.07
N LEU A 187 20.39 15.72 -15.24
CA LEU A 187 18.93 15.84 -15.15
C LEU A 187 18.38 16.93 -16.08
N GLN A 188 19.15 18.00 -16.32
CA GLN A 188 18.75 19.07 -17.22
C GLN A 188 18.46 18.53 -18.63
N ASP A 189 17.29 18.85 -19.19
CA ASP A 189 16.80 18.38 -20.49
C ASP A 189 16.64 16.85 -20.63
N ARG A 190 16.77 16.09 -19.54
CA ARG A 190 16.61 14.63 -19.52
C ARG A 190 15.14 14.24 -19.65
N LEU A 191 14.89 13.17 -20.40
CA LEU A 191 13.61 12.46 -20.36
C LEU A 191 13.58 11.50 -19.17
N VAL A 192 12.50 11.55 -18.40
CA VAL A 192 12.29 10.75 -17.20
C VAL A 192 10.92 10.07 -17.23
N VAL A 193 10.73 9.08 -16.37
CA VAL A 193 9.42 8.47 -16.12
C VAL A 193 8.83 9.05 -14.84
N LEU A 194 7.65 9.66 -14.93
CA LEU A 194 6.99 10.37 -13.84
C LEU A 194 5.67 9.69 -13.45
N LEU A 195 5.46 9.48 -12.16
CA LEU A 195 4.15 9.14 -11.59
C LEU A 195 3.37 10.43 -11.29
N CYS A 196 2.23 10.61 -11.97
CA CYS A 196 1.49 11.86 -12.07
C CYS A 196 0.21 11.92 -11.23
N ASN A 197 -0.35 10.80 -10.79
CA ASN A 197 -1.60 10.78 -10.03
C ASN A 197 -1.42 10.54 -8.54
N LEU A 198 -0.23 10.76 -7.97
CA LEU A 198 -0.08 10.86 -6.52
C LEU A 198 -0.73 12.16 -6.03
N LYS A 199 -1.35 12.10 -4.86
CA LYS A 199 -1.77 13.31 -4.15
C LYS A 199 -0.56 14.23 -3.94
N PRO A 200 -0.61 15.51 -4.38
CA PRO A 200 0.49 16.44 -4.17
C PRO A 200 0.90 16.54 -2.70
N GLN A 201 2.20 16.61 -2.45
CA GLN A 201 2.76 16.65 -1.11
C GLN A 201 3.79 17.76 -0.98
N LYS A 202 3.69 18.53 0.11
CA LYS A 202 4.71 19.51 0.47
C LYS A 202 5.94 18.84 1.05
N MET A 203 7.09 19.17 0.50
CA MET A 203 8.41 18.77 0.96
C MET A 203 9.16 20.05 1.30
N ARG A 204 9.33 20.33 2.60
CA ARG A 204 10.02 21.53 3.10
C ARG A 204 9.51 22.84 2.49
N GLY A 205 8.18 22.95 2.34
CA GLY A 205 7.52 24.16 1.86
C GLY A 205 7.17 24.14 0.38
N VAL A 206 7.90 23.40 -0.46
CA VAL A 206 7.63 23.27 -1.90
C VAL A 206 6.67 22.10 -2.13
N GLU A 207 5.61 22.33 -2.90
CA GLU A 207 4.64 21.29 -3.26
C GLU A 207 5.14 20.47 -4.46
N SER A 208 5.33 19.16 -4.27
CA SER A 208 5.63 18.22 -5.35
C SER A 208 4.34 17.67 -5.94
N GLN A 209 4.21 17.75 -7.26
CA GLN A 209 3.05 17.38 -8.06
C GLN A 209 3.30 16.10 -8.89
N GLY A 210 4.31 15.32 -8.51
CA GLY A 210 4.68 14.07 -9.14
C GLY A 210 5.88 13.43 -8.45
N MET A 211 6.31 12.29 -8.97
CA MET A 211 7.47 11.55 -8.46
C MET A 211 8.23 10.92 -9.62
N VAL A 212 9.53 11.21 -9.73
CA VAL A 212 10.42 10.59 -10.72
C VAL A 212 10.68 9.14 -10.30
N LEU A 213 10.34 8.18 -11.15
CA LEU A 213 10.59 6.77 -10.89
C LEU A 213 12.06 6.44 -11.16
N CYS A 214 12.70 5.80 -10.19
CA CYS A 214 14.11 5.46 -10.23
C CYS A 214 14.33 3.98 -9.93
N ALA A 215 15.31 3.38 -10.59
CA ALA A 215 15.90 2.12 -10.15
C ALA A 215 16.78 2.37 -8.92
N CYS A 216 16.70 1.47 -7.94
CA CYS A 216 17.52 1.51 -6.72
C CYS A 216 18.24 0.17 -6.51
N SER A 217 19.51 0.21 -6.12
CA SER A 217 20.25 -1.01 -5.75
C SER A 217 19.71 -1.62 -4.45
N LEU A 218 19.74 -2.96 -4.37
CA LEU A 218 19.40 -3.69 -3.15
C LEU A 218 20.56 -3.77 -2.13
N GLY A 219 21.79 -3.52 -2.58
CA GLY A 219 23.00 -3.53 -1.74
C GLY A 219 23.56 -2.14 -1.46
N GLU A 220 24.49 -2.09 -0.51
CA GLU A 220 25.26 -0.90 -0.13
C GLU A 220 26.58 -0.80 -0.93
N PRO A 221 27.02 0.40 -1.33
CA PRO A 221 26.36 1.69 -1.12
C PRO A 221 25.10 1.83 -1.99
N ARG A 222 24.05 2.47 -1.44
CA ARG A 222 22.83 2.79 -2.18
C ARG A 222 23.16 3.56 -3.48
N ARG A 223 22.75 3.01 -4.61
CA ARG A 223 22.78 3.65 -5.93
C ARG A 223 21.35 3.87 -6.43
N VAL A 224 21.14 5.00 -7.09
CA VAL A 224 19.85 5.40 -7.64
C VAL A 224 20.05 5.91 -9.07
N GLU A 225 19.26 5.40 -10.01
CA GLU A 225 19.27 5.80 -11.42
C GLU A 225 17.84 6.14 -11.86
N PRO A 226 17.56 7.34 -12.40
CA PRO A 226 16.25 7.64 -12.97
C PRO A 226 15.95 6.70 -14.14
N LEU A 227 14.73 6.18 -14.21
CA LEU A 227 14.32 5.34 -15.33
C LEU A 227 14.33 6.13 -16.64
N ASP A 228 14.82 5.47 -17.68
CA ASP A 228 14.96 5.97 -19.05
C ASP A 228 13.78 5.47 -19.90
N PRO A 229 12.94 6.37 -20.43
CA PRO A 229 12.02 6.00 -21.49
C PRO A 229 12.81 5.69 -22.78
N PRO A 230 12.21 4.95 -23.74
CA PRO A 230 12.88 4.64 -25.01
C PRO A 230 13.22 5.91 -25.79
N ALA A 231 14.32 5.84 -26.56
CA ALA A 231 14.77 6.96 -27.37
C ALA A 231 13.68 7.42 -28.35
N GLY A 232 13.49 8.73 -28.43
CA GLY A 232 12.46 9.34 -29.28
C GLY A 232 11.10 9.56 -28.60
N SER A 233 10.92 9.12 -27.34
CA SER A 233 9.71 9.43 -26.57
C SER A 233 9.51 10.93 -26.36
N CYS A 234 8.25 11.35 -26.28
CA CYS A 234 7.84 12.74 -26.11
C CYS A 234 7.24 12.96 -24.71
N ALA A 235 7.33 14.19 -24.21
CA ALA A 235 6.66 14.59 -22.98
C ALA A 235 5.14 14.28 -23.05
N GLY A 236 4.62 13.71 -21.97
CA GLY A 236 3.23 13.28 -21.84
C GLY A 236 2.90 11.92 -22.44
N GLU A 237 3.84 11.26 -23.12
CA GLU A 237 3.61 9.90 -23.60
C GLU A 237 3.32 8.96 -22.43
N ARG A 238 2.24 8.17 -22.56
CA ARG A 238 1.84 7.23 -21.52
C ARG A 238 2.85 6.08 -21.41
N VAL A 239 3.26 5.82 -20.17
CA VAL A 239 3.99 4.60 -19.78
C VAL A 239 3.01 3.62 -19.17
N TYR A 240 3.06 2.37 -19.57
CA TYR A 240 2.15 1.31 -19.11
C TYR A 240 2.90 -0.01 -18.91
N VAL A 241 2.28 -0.94 -18.18
CA VAL A 241 2.80 -2.31 -18.04
C VAL A 241 2.19 -3.20 -19.12
N GLU A 242 2.99 -4.06 -19.72
CA GLU A 242 2.59 -5.03 -20.73
C GLU A 242 1.35 -5.85 -20.33
N GLY A 243 0.31 -5.81 -21.18
CA GLY A 243 -1.00 -6.40 -20.95
C GLY A 243 -1.96 -5.58 -20.06
N TYR A 244 -1.60 -4.34 -19.75
CA TYR A 244 -2.41 -3.38 -18.98
C TYR A 244 -2.54 -2.02 -19.70
N GLU A 245 -2.43 -2.00 -21.03
CA GLU A 245 -2.42 -0.80 -21.87
C GLU A 245 -3.74 -0.04 -21.86
N SER A 246 -4.85 -0.78 -21.78
CA SER A 246 -6.21 -0.27 -21.96
C SER A 246 -6.89 0.21 -20.69
N GLY A 247 -6.29 -0.01 -19.52
CA GLY A 247 -6.89 0.46 -18.26
C GLY A 247 -6.79 1.97 -18.10
N GLU A 248 -7.63 2.57 -17.27
CA GLU A 248 -7.61 4.00 -16.96
C GLU A 248 -6.95 4.24 -15.59
N PRO A 249 -6.06 5.24 -15.47
CA PRO A 249 -5.52 5.64 -14.18
C PRO A 249 -6.60 6.18 -13.25
N ASP A 250 -6.39 6.06 -11.93
CA ASP A 250 -7.18 6.81 -10.97
C ASP A 250 -6.87 8.32 -11.16
N ASP A 251 -7.86 9.22 -11.08
CA ASP A 251 -7.63 10.68 -11.16
C ASP A 251 -6.61 11.17 -10.10
N GLU A 252 -6.73 10.63 -8.89
CA GLU A 252 -5.79 10.82 -7.78
C GLU A 252 -5.75 9.54 -6.92
N LEU A 253 -4.55 9.03 -6.66
CA LEU A 253 -4.29 7.90 -5.79
C LEU A 253 -4.54 8.29 -4.34
N LYS A 254 -5.55 7.65 -3.74
CA LYS A 254 -5.90 7.86 -2.33
C LYS A 254 -4.81 7.26 -1.43
N PRO A 255 -4.08 8.06 -0.61
CA PRO A 255 -2.97 7.55 0.21
C PRO A 255 -3.37 6.41 1.16
N LYS A 256 -4.62 6.42 1.65
CA LYS A 256 -5.15 5.35 2.52
C LYS A 256 -5.27 3.98 1.85
N LYS A 257 -5.39 3.94 0.51
CA LYS A 257 -5.51 2.68 -0.25
C LYS A 257 -4.15 2.02 -0.52
N LYS A 258 -3.06 2.80 -0.41
CA LYS A 258 -1.68 2.36 -0.66
C LYS A 258 -1.49 1.64 -2.00
N VAL A 259 -2.11 2.18 -3.05
CA VAL A 259 -2.14 1.53 -4.39
C VAL A 259 -0.73 1.40 -4.94
N PHE A 260 0.03 2.50 -4.93
CA PHE A 260 1.41 2.51 -5.40
C PHE A 260 2.27 1.55 -4.60
N GLU A 261 2.23 1.57 -3.27
CA GLU A 261 3.07 0.72 -2.41
C GLU A 261 2.77 -0.77 -2.58
N LYS A 262 1.51 -1.14 -2.82
CA LYS A 262 1.11 -2.52 -3.14
C LYS A 262 1.69 -2.98 -4.48
N LEU A 263 1.70 -2.11 -5.49
CA LEU A 263 2.28 -2.42 -6.80
C LEU A 263 3.81 -2.42 -6.76
N GLN A 264 4.39 -1.45 -6.06
CA GLN A 264 5.82 -1.25 -5.89
C GLN A 264 6.51 -2.46 -5.27
N ALA A 265 5.82 -3.19 -4.39
CA ALA A 265 6.34 -4.44 -3.83
C ALA A 265 6.83 -5.42 -4.91
N ASP A 266 6.18 -5.42 -6.06
CA ASP A 266 6.47 -6.25 -7.23
C ASP A 266 7.24 -5.51 -8.36
N PHE A 267 7.61 -4.24 -8.17
CA PHE A 267 8.43 -3.52 -9.14
C PHE A 267 9.90 -3.92 -9.03
N ARG A 268 10.47 -4.36 -10.14
CA ARG A 268 11.87 -4.80 -10.22
C ARG A 268 12.49 -4.37 -11.54
N VAL A 269 13.81 -4.25 -11.52
CA VAL A 269 14.61 -4.14 -12.75
C VAL A 269 15.10 -5.54 -13.13
N SER A 270 14.92 -5.94 -14.39
CA SER A 270 15.40 -7.22 -14.91
C SER A 270 16.92 -7.27 -15.07
N GLU A 271 17.45 -8.44 -15.42
CA GLU A 271 18.87 -8.62 -15.76
C GLU A 271 19.30 -7.86 -17.02
N ASP A 272 18.34 -7.45 -17.85
CA ASP A 272 18.56 -6.62 -19.04
C ASP A 272 18.36 -5.12 -18.76
N CYS A 273 18.36 -4.72 -17.48
CA CYS A 273 18.11 -3.35 -17.03
C CYS A 273 16.72 -2.81 -17.39
N VAL A 274 15.72 -3.66 -17.61
CA VAL A 274 14.35 -3.25 -17.99
C VAL A 274 13.47 -3.13 -16.76
N ALA A 275 12.68 -2.06 -16.65
CA ALA A 275 11.72 -1.88 -15.57
C ALA A 275 10.53 -2.83 -15.74
N GLN A 276 10.15 -3.54 -14.67
CA GLN A 276 9.11 -4.58 -14.70
C GLN A 276 8.20 -4.54 -13.47
N TRP A 277 6.96 -4.99 -13.66
CA TRP A 277 6.04 -5.38 -12.59
C TRP A 277 5.62 -6.83 -12.79
N LYS A 278 5.88 -7.71 -11.82
CA LYS A 278 5.61 -9.17 -11.95
C LYS A 278 6.12 -9.76 -13.28
N GLN A 279 7.37 -9.43 -13.64
CA GLN A 279 8.05 -9.83 -14.88
C GLN A 279 7.44 -9.29 -16.19
N ARG A 280 6.47 -8.38 -16.12
CA ARG A 280 5.90 -7.68 -17.28
C ARG A 280 6.57 -6.33 -17.45
N ASN A 281 6.94 -5.99 -18.67
CA ASN A 281 7.75 -4.80 -18.95
C ASN A 281 6.93 -3.51 -18.82
N PHE A 282 7.57 -2.46 -18.33
CA PHE A 282 7.13 -1.08 -18.55
C PHE A 282 7.46 -0.68 -19.99
N LEU A 283 6.47 -0.13 -20.67
CA LEU A 283 6.51 0.18 -22.09
C LEU A 283 5.96 1.57 -22.37
N THR A 284 6.42 2.17 -23.45
CA THR A 284 5.71 3.21 -24.20
C THR A 284 5.34 2.65 -25.57
N LYS A 285 4.78 3.48 -26.47
CA LYS A 285 4.52 3.04 -27.85
C LYS A 285 5.82 2.78 -28.62
N LEU A 286 6.93 3.36 -28.19
CA LEU A 286 8.23 3.29 -28.86
C LEU A 286 9.13 2.16 -28.34
N GLY A 287 8.85 1.60 -27.16
CA GLY A 287 9.67 0.51 -26.62
C GLY A 287 9.65 0.39 -25.11
N ARG A 288 10.68 -0.27 -24.58
CA ARG A 288 10.82 -0.60 -23.16
C ARG A 288 11.40 0.57 -22.37
N VAL A 289 10.92 0.73 -21.13
CA VAL A 289 11.55 1.59 -20.12
C VAL A 289 12.68 0.82 -19.45
N SER A 290 13.85 1.44 -19.34
CA SER A 290 15.05 0.82 -18.76
C SER A 290 15.69 1.69 -17.70
N CYS A 291 16.80 1.22 -17.14
CA CYS A 291 17.77 2.04 -16.41
C CYS A 291 19.16 1.79 -17.00
N LYS A 292 20.16 2.53 -16.52
CA LYS A 292 21.51 2.48 -17.07
C LYS A 292 22.23 1.18 -16.70
N SER A 293 22.16 0.75 -15.43
CA SER A 293 22.97 -0.37 -14.95
C SER A 293 22.43 -1.17 -13.76
N LEU A 294 21.37 -0.72 -13.07
CA LEU A 294 20.90 -1.32 -11.82
C LEU A 294 20.03 -2.58 -11.99
N LYS A 295 20.63 -3.66 -12.50
CA LYS A 295 20.02 -5.00 -12.62
C LYS A 295 19.55 -5.55 -11.27
N GLY A 296 18.39 -6.21 -11.26
CA GLY A 296 17.81 -6.83 -10.06
C GLY A 296 17.35 -5.84 -8.98
N GLY A 297 17.46 -4.53 -9.24
CA GLY A 297 17.09 -3.47 -8.31
C GLY A 297 15.58 -3.38 -8.07
N SER A 298 15.20 -2.62 -7.04
CA SER A 298 13.81 -2.18 -6.85
C SER A 298 13.53 -0.91 -7.64
N ILE A 299 12.26 -0.55 -7.81
CA ILE A 299 11.86 0.74 -8.39
C ILE A 299 11.13 1.56 -7.31
N SER A 300 11.48 2.83 -7.19
CA SER A 300 10.87 3.78 -6.26
C SER A 300 10.75 5.17 -6.85
#